data_AF-A0A2V3J061-F1
#
_entry.id   AF-A0A2V3J061-F1
#
_cell.length_a   1.000
_cell.length_b   1.000
_cell.length_c   1.000
_cell.angle_alpha   90.00
_cell.angle_beta   90.00
_cell.angle_gamma   90.00
#
_symmetry.space_group_name_H-M   'P 1'
#
loop_
_entity.id
_entity.type
_entity.pdbx_description
1 polymer ?
#
loop_
_entity_poly.entity_id
_entity_poly.type
_entity_poly.pdbx_seq_one_letter_code
_entity_poly.pdbx_strand_id
1 'polypeptide(L)'
;MASVATNQDTLQLVNNLKKHANDCFKRNRFHEAVKFYTMALSKAASSNADANTRAVLLGNRAFTRIKLEQYGFAIIDATSALSHDPNYIKAYYRRGTAYFALSRYKDARRDYAIIAQRIPDNKDTAAKLKECEKRIKEAAFAKAIQSDSLYVPVSNTIDVDSMLVPDSYTGPRLPPDGTVTESFVRDLMQCFRSQKSLHAKYAVMIVLAAKKIFDALPNVVELPVAAGNSITVCGDVHGQYYDLANGIFERNGLPSAKNPYLFNGDFVDRGSFSVEVILTLLAIKVWCPDAVHLTRGNHESLNMNRIYGFEGEVRVKYTETIFTLFSETFQSLPLAYILDGTSASDGRKAFVVHGGLFSKDGVTIADINALNRKCEPDSGLMAEMLWSDPQEENGWGPSKRGIGVAFGPDVTQRFLDLNGLDIVVRSHEMKDEGYEVSANGRLVTIFSAPNYCDQMGNKGAFIRFKPDMEPNFVQFTAVPHPHVPPMRYASKLLLGAQ
;
A
#
# COMPACT_ATOMS: atom_id res chain seq x y z
N MET A 1 -52.37 2.83 12.79
CA MET A 1 -52.14 3.76 11.67
C MET A 1 -50.73 4.32 11.83
N ALA A 2 -49.78 3.93 11.00
CA ALA A 2 -48.45 4.54 11.00
C ALA A 2 -48.59 5.95 10.40
N SER A 3 -48.17 6.99 11.12
CA SER A 3 -48.16 8.35 10.56
C SER A 3 -47.15 8.38 9.41
N VAL A 4 -47.63 8.74 8.23
CA VAL A 4 -46.77 9.02 7.08
C VAL A 4 -46.00 10.29 7.44
N ALA A 5 -44.70 10.17 7.70
CA ALA A 5 -43.84 11.31 8.02
C ALA A 5 -44.01 12.40 6.95
N THR A 6 -44.21 13.65 7.38
CA THR A 6 -44.39 14.74 6.42
C THR A 6 -43.08 15.03 5.68
N ASN A 7 -43.17 15.68 4.52
CA ASN A 7 -42.00 16.08 3.73
C ASN A 7 -41.06 17.01 4.54
N GLN A 8 -41.63 17.84 5.43
CA GLN A 8 -40.86 18.69 6.35
C GLN A 8 -40.11 17.87 7.40
N ASP A 9 -40.72 16.84 7.99
CA ASP A 9 -40.05 15.95 8.95
C ASP A 9 -38.85 15.24 8.30
N THR A 10 -39.01 14.85 7.04
CA THR A 10 -37.95 14.17 6.28
C THR A 10 -36.79 15.10 5.98
N LEU A 11 -37.03 16.36 5.60
CA LEU A 11 -35.97 17.34 5.37
C LEU A 11 -35.24 17.71 6.67
N GLN A 12 -35.98 17.81 7.79
CA GLN A 12 -35.38 18.03 9.10
C GLN A 12 -34.47 16.87 9.50
N LEU A 13 -34.90 15.62 9.24
CA LEU A 13 -34.09 14.44 9.48
C LEU A 13 -32.79 14.44 8.64
N VAL A 14 -32.86 14.81 7.35
CA VAL A 14 -31.67 14.96 6.49
C VAL A 14 -30.68 15.96 7.11
N ASN A 15 -31.17 17.11 7.58
CA ASN A 15 -30.32 18.12 8.20
C ASN A 15 -29.70 17.65 9.53
N ASN A 16 -30.44 16.93 10.36
CA ASN A 16 -29.94 16.35 11.61
C ASN A 16 -28.83 15.32 11.34
N LEU A 17 -29.04 14.41 10.37
CA LEU A 17 -28.05 13.42 9.97
C LEU A 17 -26.78 14.07 9.40
N LYS A 18 -26.94 15.11 8.56
CA LYS A 18 -25.82 15.92 8.05
C LYS A 18 -25.03 16.56 9.18
N LYS A 19 -25.71 17.16 10.17
CA LYS A 19 -25.06 17.80 11.32
C LYS A 19 -24.27 16.77 12.12
N HIS A 20 -24.86 15.61 12.40
CA HIS A 20 -24.17 14.55 13.12
C HIS A 20 -22.95 14.01 12.35
N ALA A 21 -23.07 13.84 11.02
CA ALA A 21 -21.95 13.46 10.17
C ALA A 21 -20.82 14.51 10.20
N ASN A 22 -21.13 15.80 10.16
CA ASN A 22 -20.15 16.88 10.31
C ASN A 22 -19.45 16.83 11.68
N ASP A 23 -20.17 16.52 12.75
CA ASP A 23 -19.60 16.42 14.10
C ASP A 23 -18.69 15.20 14.24
N CYS A 24 -19.07 14.05 13.67
CA CYS A 24 -18.18 12.89 13.54
C CYS A 24 -16.90 13.25 12.76
N PHE A 25 -17.04 13.96 11.62
CA PHE A 25 -15.91 14.40 10.81
C PHE A 25 -14.94 15.29 11.60
N LYS A 26 -15.45 16.28 12.33
CA LYS A 26 -14.63 17.18 13.17
C LYS A 26 -13.88 16.45 14.29
N ARG A 27 -14.40 15.31 14.73
CA ARG A 27 -13.80 14.43 15.75
C ARG A 27 -12.92 13.34 15.12
N ASN A 28 -12.59 13.44 13.84
CA ASN A 28 -11.84 12.44 13.06
C ASN A 28 -12.49 11.03 13.03
N ARG A 29 -13.77 10.91 13.36
CA ARG A 29 -14.55 9.66 13.27
C ARG A 29 -15.09 9.49 11.86
N PHE A 30 -14.17 9.33 10.90
CA PHE A 30 -14.50 9.40 9.47
C PHE A 30 -15.40 8.24 8.99
N HIS A 31 -15.18 7.00 9.46
CA HIS A 31 -16.06 5.87 9.13
C HIS A 31 -17.52 6.12 9.51
N GLU A 32 -17.74 6.65 10.72
CA GLU A 32 -19.07 7.02 11.18
C GLU A 32 -19.65 8.20 10.40
N ALA A 33 -18.83 9.21 10.10
CA ALA A 33 -19.26 10.32 9.27
C ALA A 33 -19.77 9.83 7.89
N VAL A 34 -19.08 8.87 7.25
CA VAL A 34 -19.56 8.25 6.00
C VAL A 34 -20.91 7.55 6.19
N LYS A 35 -21.10 6.82 7.28
CA LYS A 35 -22.39 6.16 7.60
C LYS A 35 -23.52 7.18 7.68
N PHE A 36 -23.34 8.25 8.45
CA PHE A 36 -24.37 9.27 8.62
C PHE A 36 -24.63 10.10 7.35
N TYR A 37 -23.60 10.43 6.55
CA TYR A 37 -23.82 11.04 5.23
C TYR A 37 -24.60 10.11 4.30
N THR A 38 -24.33 8.81 4.34
CA THR A 38 -25.04 7.83 3.52
C THR A 38 -26.52 7.72 3.92
N MET A 39 -26.79 7.70 5.23
CA MET A 39 -28.16 7.76 5.74
C MET A 39 -28.86 9.06 5.32
N ALA A 40 -28.17 10.21 5.41
CA ALA A 40 -28.71 11.50 4.98
C ALA A 40 -29.04 11.50 3.47
N LEU A 41 -28.19 10.91 2.63
CA LEU A 41 -28.41 10.79 1.19
C LEU A 41 -29.59 9.86 0.85
N SER A 42 -29.72 8.73 1.54
CA SER A 42 -30.87 7.82 1.38
C SER A 42 -32.21 8.54 1.69
N LYS A 43 -32.24 9.35 2.77
CA LYS A 43 -33.41 10.18 3.11
C LYS A 43 -33.62 11.37 2.16
N ALA A 44 -32.55 11.97 1.66
CA ALA A 44 -32.63 13.01 0.63
C ALA A 44 -33.14 12.49 -0.73
N ALA A 45 -32.92 11.21 -1.04
CA ALA A 45 -33.44 10.57 -2.26
C ALA A 45 -34.95 10.31 -2.17
N SER A 46 -35.45 10.03 -0.97
CA SER A 46 -36.88 9.77 -0.70
C SER A 46 -37.68 11.04 -0.32
N SER A 47 -37.09 12.23 -0.48
CA SER A 47 -37.73 13.53 -0.21
C SER A 47 -37.54 14.52 -1.36
N ASN A 48 -38.28 15.64 -1.33
CA ASN A 48 -38.08 16.78 -2.25
C ASN A 48 -36.87 17.64 -1.86
N ALA A 49 -35.81 17.05 -1.29
CA ALA A 49 -34.57 17.77 -1.04
C ALA A 49 -34.06 18.38 -2.35
N ASP A 50 -33.68 19.66 -2.32
CA ASP A 50 -33.21 20.35 -3.50
C ASP A 50 -31.86 19.78 -3.99
N ALA A 51 -31.55 20.05 -5.26
CA ALA A 51 -30.32 19.56 -5.90
C ALA A 51 -29.05 20.01 -5.15
N ASN A 52 -29.03 21.23 -4.60
CA ASN A 52 -27.90 21.76 -3.85
C ASN A 52 -27.70 21.02 -2.52
N THR A 53 -28.76 20.66 -1.80
CA THR A 53 -28.68 19.82 -0.60
C THR A 53 -28.03 18.47 -0.91
N ARG A 54 -28.41 17.82 -2.02
CA ARG A 54 -27.78 16.56 -2.46
C ARG A 54 -26.32 16.74 -2.83
N ALA A 55 -25.99 17.80 -3.58
CA ALA A 55 -24.62 18.11 -3.97
C ALA A 55 -23.70 18.33 -2.74
N VAL A 56 -24.18 19.06 -1.72
CA VAL A 56 -23.43 19.31 -0.49
C VAL A 56 -23.18 18.02 0.29
N LEU A 57 -24.19 17.16 0.45
CA LEU A 57 -24.04 15.87 1.14
C LEU A 57 -23.03 14.96 0.45
N LEU A 58 -23.15 14.80 -0.87
CA LEU A 58 -22.22 14.02 -1.69
C LEU A 58 -20.81 14.57 -1.59
N GLY A 59 -20.64 15.88 -1.72
CA GLY A 59 -19.32 16.48 -1.59
C GLY A 59 -18.72 16.28 -0.20
N ASN A 60 -19.49 16.44 0.88
CA ASN A 60 -18.97 16.23 2.23
C ASN A 60 -18.58 14.77 2.46
N ARG A 61 -19.36 13.82 1.93
CA ARG A 61 -19.01 12.40 1.95
C ARG A 61 -17.76 12.12 1.10
N ALA A 62 -17.61 12.74 -0.07
CA ALA A 62 -16.39 12.65 -0.88
C ALA A 62 -15.16 13.11 -0.10
N PHE A 63 -15.25 14.21 0.64
CA PHE A 63 -14.13 14.69 1.46
C PHE A 63 -13.81 13.74 2.61
N THR A 64 -14.83 13.18 3.25
CA THR A 64 -14.67 12.15 4.28
C THR A 64 -14.00 10.91 3.72
N ARG A 65 -14.38 10.48 2.52
CA ARG A 65 -13.77 9.36 1.79
C ARG A 65 -12.31 9.63 1.41
N ILE A 66 -11.94 10.86 1.07
CA ILE A 66 -10.53 11.24 0.86
C ILE A 66 -9.72 11.08 2.16
N LYS A 67 -10.30 11.43 3.32
CA LYS A 67 -9.65 11.22 4.63
C LYS A 67 -9.49 9.75 5.00
N LEU A 68 -10.32 8.88 4.44
CA LEU A 68 -10.22 7.42 4.52
C LEU A 68 -9.48 6.80 3.32
N GLU A 69 -8.96 7.61 2.42
CA GLU A 69 -8.26 7.18 1.20
C GLU A 69 -9.07 6.29 0.26
N GLN A 70 -10.39 6.39 0.37
CA GLN A 70 -11.35 5.77 -0.54
C GLN A 70 -11.52 6.67 -1.77
N TYR A 71 -10.42 6.89 -2.51
CA TYR A 71 -10.35 7.88 -3.59
C TYR A 71 -11.31 7.57 -4.75
N GLY A 72 -11.50 6.29 -5.09
CA GLY A 72 -12.48 5.86 -6.10
C GLY A 72 -13.90 6.26 -5.72
N PHE A 73 -14.29 5.95 -4.48
CA PHE A 73 -15.58 6.34 -3.95
C PHE A 73 -15.74 7.86 -3.78
N ALA A 74 -14.65 8.59 -3.49
CA ALA A 74 -14.66 10.05 -3.47
C ALA A 74 -14.88 10.65 -4.86
N ILE A 75 -14.30 10.07 -5.92
CA ILE A 75 -14.52 10.48 -7.31
C ILE A 75 -15.98 10.28 -7.71
N ILE A 76 -16.58 9.13 -7.35
CA ILE A 76 -17.99 8.84 -7.62
C ILE A 76 -18.89 9.87 -6.94
N ASP A 77 -18.67 10.13 -5.65
CA ASP A 77 -19.46 11.09 -4.89
C ASP A 77 -19.29 12.51 -5.44
N ALA A 78 -18.07 12.95 -5.71
CA ALA A 78 -17.81 14.29 -6.22
C ALA A 78 -18.35 14.48 -7.64
N THR A 79 -18.30 13.46 -8.48
CA THR A 79 -18.91 13.49 -9.82
C THR A 79 -20.43 13.58 -9.73
N SER A 80 -21.04 12.82 -8.83
CA SER A 80 -22.49 12.90 -8.57
C SER A 80 -22.88 14.25 -7.96
N ALA A 81 -22.02 14.86 -7.14
CA ALA A 81 -22.27 16.21 -6.62
C ALA A 81 -22.31 17.24 -7.76
N LEU A 82 -21.42 17.10 -8.75
CA LEU A 82 -21.35 17.99 -9.92
C LEU A 82 -22.49 17.79 -10.92
N SER A 83 -23.10 16.60 -10.99
CA SER A 83 -24.32 16.40 -11.80
C SER A 83 -25.54 17.08 -11.19
N HIS A 84 -25.57 17.26 -9.86
CA HIS A 84 -26.59 18.03 -9.16
C HIS A 84 -26.33 19.54 -9.14
N ASP A 85 -25.08 19.95 -8.96
CA ASP A 85 -24.67 21.36 -9.00
C ASP A 85 -23.30 21.53 -9.72
N PRO A 86 -23.30 21.87 -11.03
CA PRO A 86 -22.08 22.11 -11.80
C PRO A 86 -21.25 23.31 -11.34
N ASN A 87 -21.82 24.17 -10.47
CA ASN A 87 -21.14 25.34 -9.91
C ASN A 87 -20.49 25.03 -8.55
N TYR A 88 -20.65 23.82 -8.01
CA TYR A 88 -20.12 23.44 -6.70
C TYR A 88 -18.60 23.25 -6.71
N ILE A 89 -17.85 24.34 -6.50
CA ILE A 89 -16.38 24.39 -6.54
C ILE A 89 -15.72 23.33 -5.64
N LYS A 90 -16.28 23.08 -4.46
CA LYS A 90 -15.72 22.09 -3.52
C LYS A 90 -15.73 20.68 -4.11
N ALA A 91 -16.69 20.33 -4.96
CA ALA A 91 -16.71 19.02 -5.61
C ALA A 91 -15.59 18.86 -6.65
N TYR A 92 -15.31 19.88 -7.47
CA TYR A 92 -14.11 19.87 -8.33
C TYR A 92 -12.84 19.70 -7.51
N TYR A 93 -12.71 20.44 -6.39
CA TYR A 93 -11.52 20.35 -5.55
C TYR A 93 -11.33 18.94 -4.97
N ARG A 94 -12.41 18.34 -4.48
CA ARG A 94 -12.41 16.99 -3.91
C ARG A 94 -12.11 15.94 -4.98
N ARG A 95 -12.74 16.02 -6.15
CA ARG A 95 -12.48 15.10 -7.26
C ARG A 95 -11.05 15.23 -7.79
N GLY A 96 -10.57 16.46 -7.97
CA GLY A 96 -9.18 16.75 -8.35
C GLY A 96 -8.17 16.22 -7.32
N THR A 97 -8.49 16.32 -6.03
CA THR A 97 -7.64 15.77 -4.95
C THR A 97 -7.60 14.24 -4.99
N ALA A 98 -8.76 13.59 -5.21
CA ALA A 98 -8.81 12.13 -5.35
C ALA A 98 -8.08 11.65 -6.63
N TYR A 99 -8.24 12.35 -7.76
CA TYR A 99 -7.45 12.05 -8.97
C TYR A 99 -5.96 12.26 -8.76
N PHE A 100 -5.56 13.30 -8.03
CA PHE A 100 -4.16 13.56 -7.72
C PHE A 100 -3.55 12.44 -6.89
N ALA A 101 -4.28 11.95 -5.87
CA ALA A 101 -3.84 10.83 -5.03
C ALA A 101 -3.67 9.53 -5.84
N LEU A 102 -4.49 9.34 -6.87
CA LEU A 102 -4.41 8.19 -7.80
C LEU A 102 -3.45 8.41 -8.97
N SER A 103 -2.58 9.42 -8.91
CA SER A 103 -1.65 9.79 -9.99
C SER A 103 -2.32 10.04 -11.35
N ARG A 104 -3.64 10.27 -11.37
CA ARG A 104 -4.42 10.68 -12.54
C ARG A 104 -4.25 12.18 -12.77
N TYR A 105 -3.00 12.62 -12.91
CA TYR A 105 -2.63 14.03 -12.93
C TYR A 105 -3.30 14.81 -14.06
N LYS A 106 -3.58 14.16 -15.20
CA LYS A 106 -4.32 14.78 -16.31
C LYS A 106 -5.76 15.12 -15.92
N ASP A 107 -6.42 14.24 -15.19
CA ASP A 107 -7.80 14.45 -14.70
C ASP A 107 -7.81 15.47 -13.56
N ALA A 108 -6.88 15.35 -12.62
CA ALA A 108 -6.70 16.32 -11.52
C ALA A 108 -6.45 17.74 -12.05
N ARG A 109 -5.57 17.89 -13.06
CA ARG A 109 -5.28 19.16 -13.72
C ARG A 109 -6.53 19.81 -14.32
N ARG A 110 -7.43 19.02 -14.94
CA ARG A 110 -8.69 19.54 -15.50
C ARG A 110 -9.57 20.14 -14.41
N ASP A 111 -9.75 19.44 -13.29
CA ASP A 111 -10.56 19.93 -12.17
C ASP A 111 -9.92 21.17 -11.50
N TYR A 112 -8.60 21.16 -11.28
CA TYR A 112 -7.91 22.34 -10.71
C TYR A 112 -7.92 23.55 -11.65
N ALA A 113 -7.83 23.35 -12.95
CA ALA A 113 -7.91 24.45 -13.93
C ALA A 113 -9.29 25.14 -13.89
N ILE A 114 -10.38 24.38 -13.73
CA ILE A 114 -11.72 24.95 -13.56
C ILE A 114 -11.79 25.81 -12.29
N ILE A 115 -11.19 25.35 -11.19
CA ILE A 115 -11.15 26.12 -9.93
C ILE A 115 -10.31 27.38 -10.10
N ALA A 116 -9.13 27.30 -10.71
CA ALA A 116 -8.25 28.44 -10.94
C ALA A 116 -8.90 29.51 -11.83
N GLN A 117 -9.72 29.12 -12.81
CA GLN A 117 -10.49 30.06 -13.62
C GLN A 117 -11.56 30.79 -12.80
N ARG A 118 -12.20 30.11 -11.84
CA ARG A 118 -13.30 30.65 -11.03
C ARG A 118 -12.82 31.37 -9.76
N ILE A 119 -11.66 30.99 -9.23
CA ILE A 119 -11.03 31.53 -8.02
C ILE A 119 -9.52 31.70 -8.28
N PRO A 120 -9.10 32.75 -9.01
CA PRO A 120 -7.70 32.92 -9.44
C PRO A 120 -6.68 33.02 -8.30
N ASP A 121 -7.07 33.58 -7.16
CA ASP A 121 -6.16 33.82 -6.02
C ASP A 121 -6.01 32.62 -5.06
N ASN A 122 -6.56 31.45 -5.40
CA ASN A 122 -6.45 30.26 -4.57
C ASN A 122 -5.05 29.63 -4.67
N LYS A 123 -4.16 30.01 -3.72
CA LYS A 123 -2.76 29.54 -3.67
C LYS A 123 -2.60 28.02 -3.65
N ASP A 124 -3.46 27.31 -2.92
CA ASP A 124 -3.41 25.84 -2.83
C ASP A 124 -3.72 25.19 -4.19
N THR A 125 -4.77 25.66 -4.86
CA THR A 125 -5.14 25.19 -6.20
C THR A 125 -4.04 25.49 -7.22
N ALA A 126 -3.44 26.68 -7.16
CA ALA A 126 -2.32 27.04 -8.05
C ALA A 126 -1.09 26.13 -7.83
N ALA A 127 -0.75 25.82 -6.57
CA ALA A 127 0.33 24.91 -6.25
C ALA A 127 0.05 23.48 -6.77
N LYS A 128 -1.16 22.98 -6.56
CA LYS A 128 -1.59 21.64 -7.03
C LYS A 128 -1.64 21.55 -8.56
N LEU A 129 -2.09 22.61 -9.24
CA LEU A 129 -2.11 22.68 -10.69
C LEU A 129 -0.69 22.63 -11.27
N LYS A 130 0.22 23.45 -10.73
CA LYS A 130 1.64 23.45 -11.10
C LYS A 130 2.29 22.09 -10.88
N GLU A 131 1.98 21.43 -9.77
CA GLU A 131 2.50 20.09 -9.51
C GLU A 131 1.93 19.07 -10.51
N CYS A 132 0.63 19.10 -10.83
CA CYS A 132 0.07 18.22 -11.86
C CYS A 132 0.79 18.39 -13.19
N GLU A 133 1.05 19.63 -13.62
CA GLU A 133 1.76 19.92 -14.87
C GLU A 133 3.20 19.41 -14.85
N LYS A 134 3.91 19.60 -13.74
CA LYS A 134 5.25 19.04 -13.53
C LYS A 134 5.22 17.52 -13.67
N ARG A 135 4.32 16.83 -12.98
CA ARG A 135 4.22 15.36 -13.00
C ARG A 135 3.85 14.82 -14.38
N ILE A 136 2.95 15.49 -15.10
CA ILE A 136 2.60 15.12 -16.48
C ILE A 136 3.83 15.24 -17.39
N LYS A 137 4.62 16.30 -17.24
CA LYS A 137 5.86 16.50 -18.01
C LYS A 137 6.91 15.44 -17.68
N GLU A 138 7.12 15.14 -16.41
CA GLU A 138 8.06 14.09 -15.96
C GLU A 138 7.66 12.71 -16.48
N ALA A 139 6.37 12.34 -16.40
CA ALA A 139 5.89 11.07 -16.92
C ALA A 139 6.03 10.98 -18.45
N ALA A 140 5.78 12.06 -19.18
CA ALA A 140 5.99 12.12 -20.62
C ALA A 140 7.47 11.98 -20.98
N PHE A 141 8.36 12.62 -20.23
CA PHE A 141 9.81 12.53 -20.42
C PHE A 141 10.35 11.12 -20.12
N ALA A 142 9.92 10.52 -19.00
CA ALA A 142 10.30 9.15 -18.64
C ALA A 142 9.85 8.14 -19.71
N LYS A 143 8.63 8.29 -20.23
CA LYS A 143 8.11 7.44 -21.32
C LYS A 143 8.92 7.61 -22.61
N ALA A 144 9.34 8.83 -22.94
CA ALA A 144 10.17 9.09 -24.11
C ALA A 144 11.57 8.46 -23.98
N ILE A 145 12.18 8.52 -22.79
CA ILE A 145 13.47 7.88 -22.52
C ILE A 145 13.37 6.35 -22.59
N GLN A 146 12.31 5.75 -22.02
CA GLN A 146 12.12 4.30 -22.07
C GLN A 146 11.96 3.76 -23.49
N SER A 147 11.40 4.56 -24.40
CA SER A 147 11.32 4.20 -25.83
C SER A 147 12.64 4.37 -26.58
N ASP A 148 13.62 5.03 -25.98
CA ASP A 148 14.93 5.27 -26.58
C ASP A 148 15.88 4.13 -26.21
N SER A 149 16.62 3.58 -27.18
CA SER A 149 17.52 2.44 -26.98
C SER A 149 18.77 2.76 -26.12
N LEU A 150 18.82 3.96 -25.53
CA LEU A 150 19.93 4.53 -24.76
C LEU A 150 19.67 4.60 -23.25
N TYR A 151 18.51 4.17 -22.75
CA TYR A 151 18.26 4.15 -21.30
C TYR A 151 19.17 3.15 -20.60
N VAL A 152 20.01 3.65 -19.68
CA VAL A 152 20.86 2.82 -18.82
C VAL A 152 20.31 2.91 -17.39
N PRO A 153 19.87 1.80 -16.79
CA PRO A 153 19.43 1.77 -15.40
C PRO A 153 20.52 2.27 -14.44
N VAL A 154 20.13 2.94 -13.36
CA VAL A 154 21.05 3.42 -12.33
C VAL A 154 21.83 2.26 -11.72
N SER A 155 21.23 1.07 -11.63
CA SER A 155 21.91 -0.15 -11.20
C SER A 155 23.15 -0.50 -12.02
N ASN A 156 23.27 -0.01 -13.25
CA ASN A 156 24.39 -0.27 -14.16
C ASN A 156 25.41 0.87 -14.22
N THR A 157 25.10 2.03 -13.63
CA THR A 157 25.96 3.23 -13.71
C THR A 157 26.61 3.60 -12.38
N ILE A 158 26.13 3.08 -11.24
CA ILE A 158 26.74 3.40 -9.95
C ILE A 158 28.11 2.72 -9.82
N ASP A 159 29.15 3.53 -9.67
CA ASP A 159 30.49 3.08 -9.31
C ASP A 159 30.65 3.01 -7.79
N VAL A 160 30.44 1.82 -7.23
CA VAL A 160 30.56 1.54 -5.79
C VAL A 160 31.99 1.71 -5.28
N ASP A 161 32.99 1.45 -6.12
CA ASP A 161 34.40 1.51 -5.73
C ASP A 161 34.85 2.96 -5.50
N SER A 162 34.31 3.90 -6.27
CA SER A 162 34.52 5.35 -6.08
C SER A 162 33.92 5.91 -4.78
N MET A 163 32.98 5.20 -4.14
CA MET A 163 32.35 5.66 -2.91
C MET A 163 33.30 5.51 -1.73
N LEU A 164 33.87 6.62 -1.27
CA LEU A 164 34.75 6.66 -0.10
C LEU A 164 33.95 6.58 1.20
N VAL A 165 34.41 5.76 2.14
CA VAL A 165 33.84 5.67 3.49
C VAL A 165 34.81 6.37 4.44
N PRO A 166 34.41 7.47 5.11
CA PRO A 166 35.31 8.20 5.97
C PRO A 166 35.72 7.35 7.19
N ASP A 167 36.93 7.58 7.72
CA ASP A 167 37.43 6.88 8.91
C ASP A 167 36.58 7.16 10.15
N SER A 168 35.88 8.30 10.18
CA SER A 168 34.93 8.65 11.24
C SER A 168 33.65 7.79 11.24
N TYR A 169 33.38 7.03 10.17
CA TYR A 169 32.22 6.14 10.12
C TYR A 169 32.45 4.91 11.02
N THR A 170 31.66 4.82 12.08
CA THR A 170 31.73 3.76 13.11
C THR A 170 30.61 2.72 13.00
N GLY A 171 29.79 2.80 11.96
CA GLY A 171 28.71 1.83 11.73
C GLY A 171 29.18 0.56 11.03
N PRO A 172 28.25 -0.37 10.75
CA PRO A 172 28.56 -1.65 10.11
C PRO A 172 29.21 -1.49 8.73
N ARG A 173 30.21 -2.32 8.44
CA ARG A 173 30.97 -2.28 7.18
C ARG A 173 30.89 -3.62 6.47
N LEU A 174 30.67 -3.60 5.16
CA LEU A 174 30.81 -4.79 4.33
C LEU A 174 32.26 -4.93 3.84
N PRO A 175 32.75 -6.17 3.68
CA PRO A 175 33.99 -6.43 2.95
C PRO A 175 33.92 -5.94 1.49
N PRO A 176 35.06 -5.73 0.81
CA PRO A 176 35.09 -5.25 -0.57
C PRO A 176 34.33 -6.13 -1.58
N ASP A 177 34.25 -7.44 -1.34
CA ASP A 177 33.51 -8.39 -2.18
C ASP A 177 31.98 -8.31 -1.97
N GLY A 178 31.52 -7.52 -0.99
CA GLY A 178 30.11 -7.32 -0.67
C GLY A 178 29.44 -8.47 0.04
N THR A 179 30.20 -9.45 0.54
CA THR A 179 29.64 -10.58 1.28
C THR A 179 28.90 -10.10 2.54
N VAL A 180 27.59 -10.35 2.60
CA VAL A 180 26.75 -10.04 3.76
C VAL A 180 26.72 -11.26 4.69
N THR A 181 27.04 -11.06 5.97
CA THR A 181 27.06 -12.12 6.99
C THR A 181 25.94 -11.91 8.02
N GLU A 182 25.66 -12.96 8.81
CA GLU A 182 24.73 -12.85 9.94
C GLU A 182 25.17 -11.77 10.94
N SER A 183 26.48 -11.69 11.22
CA SER A 183 27.03 -10.68 12.14
C SER A 183 26.77 -9.27 11.61
N PHE A 184 26.99 -9.03 10.32
CA PHE A 184 26.68 -7.75 9.70
C PHE A 184 25.20 -7.40 9.80
N VAL A 185 24.30 -8.36 9.56
CA VAL A 185 22.84 -8.14 9.71
C VAL A 185 22.50 -7.74 11.15
N ARG A 186 23.07 -8.41 12.15
CA ARG A 186 22.85 -8.09 13.56
C ARG A 186 23.39 -6.70 13.93
N ASP A 187 24.58 -6.36 13.44
CA ASP A 187 25.18 -5.04 13.64
C ASP A 187 24.36 -3.93 12.94
N LEU A 188 23.83 -4.20 11.75
CA LEU A 188 22.92 -3.33 11.02
C LEU A 188 21.65 -3.07 11.82
N MET A 189 21.01 -4.13 12.32
CA MET A 189 19.81 -3.97 13.13
C MET A 189 20.08 -3.15 14.40
N GLN A 190 21.24 -3.35 15.05
CA GLN A 190 21.64 -2.58 16.22
C GLN A 190 21.93 -1.11 15.89
N CYS A 191 22.57 -0.85 14.75
CA CYS A 191 22.82 0.49 14.22
C CYS A 191 21.49 1.27 14.06
N PHE A 192 20.51 0.65 13.42
CA PHE A 192 19.18 1.24 13.19
C PHE A 192 18.37 1.41 14.49
N ARG A 193 18.41 0.44 15.41
CA ARG A 193 17.78 0.60 16.75
C ARG A 193 18.31 1.83 17.48
N SER A 194 19.60 2.14 17.29
CA SER A 194 20.29 3.29 17.87
C SER A 194 20.13 4.59 17.06
N GLN A 195 19.20 4.63 16.08
CA GLN A 195 18.95 5.77 15.19
C GLN A 195 20.18 6.24 14.39
N LYS A 196 21.13 5.34 14.14
CA LYS A 196 22.27 5.59 13.26
C LYS A 196 21.98 5.06 11.86
N SER A 197 22.60 5.65 10.84
CA SER A 197 22.42 5.24 9.44
C SER A 197 23.53 4.30 8.97
N LEU A 198 23.18 3.41 8.04
CA LEU A 198 24.17 2.66 7.26
C LEU A 198 24.85 3.63 6.29
N HIS A 199 26.14 3.45 6.03
CA HIS A 199 26.82 4.29 5.04
C HIS A 199 26.27 4.03 3.63
N ALA A 200 26.16 5.07 2.81
CA ALA A 200 25.60 4.99 1.45
C ALA A 200 26.23 3.89 0.58
N LYS A 201 27.56 3.70 0.68
CA LYS A 201 28.29 2.62 -0.02
C LYS A 201 27.67 1.25 0.23
N TYR A 202 27.49 0.90 1.51
CA TYR A 202 26.98 -0.42 1.89
C TYR A 202 25.49 -0.57 1.61
N ALA A 203 24.71 0.52 1.72
CA ALA A 203 23.32 0.52 1.29
C ALA A 203 23.20 0.20 -0.21
N VAL A 204 23.99 0.85 -1.06
CA VAL A 204 24.03 0.56 -2.51
C VAL A 204 24.41 -0.89 -2.78
N MET A 205 25.46 -1.40 -2.11
CA MET A 205 25.91 -2.79 -2.28
C MET A 205 24.78 -3.80 -1.96
N ILE A 206 24.07 -3.61 -0.85
CA ILE A 206 22.94 -4.48 -0.46
C ILE A 206 21.83 -4.41 -1.50
N VAL A 207 21.44 -3.21 -1.94
CA VAL A 207 20.33 -3.05 -2.87
C VAL A 207 20.66 -3.61 -4.25
N LEU A 208 21.89 -3.43 -4.76
CA LEU A 208 22.35 -4.04 -6.00
C LEU A 208 22.36 -5.58 -5.93
N ALA A 209 22.88 -6.14 -4.83
CA ALA A 209 22.90 -7.59 -4.64
C ALA A 209 21.49 -8.17 -4.54
N ALA A 210 20.59 -7.52 -3.80
CA ALA A 210 19.20 -7.96 -3.68
C ALA A 210 18.45 -7.86 -5.01
N LYS A 211 18.66 -6.77 -5.77
CA LYS A 211 18.09 -6.61 -7.11
C LYS A 211 18.47 -7.76 -8.03
N LYS A 212 19.75 -8.17 -8.04
CA LYS A 212 20.20 -9.32 -8.83
C LYS A 212 19.47 -10.62 -8.46
N ILE A 213 19.20 -10.84 -7.18
CA ILE A 213 18.42 -12.00 -6.71
C ILE A 213 16.99 -11.91 -7.25
N PHE A 214 16.32 -10.77 -7.08
CA PHE A 214 14.93 -10.60 -7.52
C PHE A 214 14.76 -10.60 -9.04
N ASP A 215 15.72 -10.09 -9.80
CA ASP A 215 15.73 -10.12 -11.26
C ASP A 215 15.71 -11.55 -11.83
N ALA A 216 16.26 -12.52 -11.09
CA ALA A 216 16.28 -13.93 -11.48
C ALA A 216 15.00 -14.71 -11.12
N LEU A 217 14.10 -14.14 -10.31
CA LEU A 217 12.88 -14.82 -9.88
C LEU A 217 11.75 -14.68 -10.92
N PRO A 218 10.80 -15.65 -10.98
CA PRO A 218 9.54 -15.49 -11.71
C PRO A 218 8.60 -14.49 -11.02
N ASN A 219 7.45 -14.18 -11.63
CA ASN A 219 6.43 -13.34 -10.98
C ASN A 219 5.72 -14.09 -9.85
N VAL A 220 5.49 -15.39 -10.02
CA VAL A 220 4.96 -16.29 -9.00
C VAL A 220 6.05 -17.26 -8.58
N VAL A 221 6.49 -17.15 -7.33
CA VAL A 221 7.53 -18.02 -6.76
C VAL A 221 6.87 -19.15 -5.98
N GLU A 222 7.18 -20.40 -6.31
CA GLU A 222 6.74 -21.56 -5.56
C GLU A 222 7.73 -21.88 -4.44
N LEU A 223 7.25 -21.99 -3.21
CA LEU A 223 8.05 -22.32 -2.02
C LEU A 223 7.51 -23.58 -1.35
N PRO A 224 8.31 -24.67 -1.29
CA PRO A 224 7.89 -25.88 -0.60
C PRO A 224 7.89 -25.68 0.92
N VAL A 225 6.80 -26.09 1.58
CA VAL A 225 6.70 -26.18 3.04
C VAL A 225 6.64 -27.67 3.41
N ALA A 226 7.81 -28.26 3.64
CA ALA A 226 7.95 -29.68 3.93
C ALA A 226 7.50 -30.06 5.35
N ALA A 227 7.23 -31.35 5.57
CA ALA A 227 6.93 -31.89 6.90
C ALA A 227 8.00 -31.50 7.93
N GLY A 228 7.56 -31.02 9.10
CA GLY A 228 8.44 -30.54 10.17
C GLY A 228 8.94 -29.10 9.99
N ASN A 229 8.72 -28.46 8.84
CA ASN A 229 9.04 -27.07 8.61
C ASN A 229 7.81 -26.17 8.80
N SER A 230 8.06 -24.87 8.97
CA SER A 230 7.03 -23.83 8.98
C SER A 230 7.55 -22.59 8.29
N ILE A 231 6.65 -21.78 7.73
CA ILE A 231 6.96 -20.45 7.22
C ILE A 231 6.09 -19.41 7.91
N THR A 232 6.67 -18.25 8.19
CA THR A 232 5.92 -17.10 8.74
C THR A 232 5.52 -16.15 7.63
N VAL A 233 4.24 -15.80 7.53
CA VAL A 233 3.73 -14.80 6.59
C VAL A 233 3.35 -13.53 7.37
N CYS A 234 4.01 -12.43 7.04
CA CYS A 234 3.72 -11.09 7.55
C CYS A 234 3.00 -10.28 6.46
N GLY A 235 2.08 -9.42 6.87
CA GLY A 235 1.47 -8.41 6.00
C GLY A 235 2.28 -7.12 5.97
N ASP A 236 1.58 -6.00 5.76
CA ASP A 236 2.14 -4.66 5.67
C ASP A 236 2.89 -4.30 6.97
N VAL A 237 4.02 -3.60 6.82
CA VAL A 237 4.85 -3.12 7.94
C VAL A 237 4.99 -1.59 7.90
N HIS A 238 4.93 -0.98 6.71
CA HIS A 238 4.86 0.48 6.52
C HIS A 238 5.88 1.28 7.35
N GLY A 239 7.17 0.93 7.25
CA GLY A 239 8.24 1.68 7.91
C GLY A 239 8.18 1.69 9.43
N GLN A 240 7.43 0.78 10.07
CA GLN A 240 7.42 0.57 11.52
C GLN A 240 8.58 -0.34 11.95
N TYR A 241 9.82 0.16 11.81
CA TYR A 241 11.04 -0.62 12.04
C TYR A 241 11.12 -1.28 13.42
N TYR A 242 10.65 -0.59 14.47
CA TYR A 242 10.72 -1.12 15.83
C TYR A 242 9.72 -2.26 16.06
N ASP A 243 8.57 -2.23 15.40
CA ASP A 243 7.63 -3.35 15.41
C ASP A 243 8.17 -4.54 14.60
N LEU A 244 8.85 -4.30 13.49
CA LEU A 244 9.57 -5.35 12.77
C LEU A 244 10.63 -6.02 13.66
N ALA A 245 11.53 -5.22 14.23
CA ALA A 245 12.67 -5.72 14.98
C ALA A 245 12.27 -6.36 16.32
N ASN A 246 11.39 -5.71 17.08
CA ASN A 246 11.05 -6.12 18.46
C ASN A 246 9.68 -6.79 18.56
N GLY A 247 8.71 -6.39 17.72
CA GLY A 247 7.39 -6.99 17.67
C GLY A 247 7.41 -8.34 16.96
N ILE A 248 8.11 -8.46 15.83
CA ILE A 248 8.13 -9.68 15.01
C ILE A 248 9.36 -10.53 15.32
N PHE A 249 10.57 -10.03 15.04
CA PHE A 249 11.78 -10.87 15.08
C PHE A 249 12.19 -11.31 16.48
N GLU A 250 12.09 -10.46 17.51
CA GLU A 250 12.37 -10.88 18.89
C GLU A 250 11.37 -11.93 19.41
N ARG A 251 10.10 -11.86 18.97
CA ARG A 251 9.05 -12.79 19.41
C ARG A 251 9.05 -14.11 18.66
N ASN A 252 9.26 -14.06 17.35
CA ASN A 252 9.11 -15.21 16.47
C ASN A 252 10.46 -15.75 15.95
N GLY A 253 11.55 -15.19 16.44
CA GLY A 253 12.92 -15.55 16.05
C GLY A 253 13.35 -14.83 14.78
N LEU A 254 14.66 -14.59 14.64
CA LEU A 254 15.21 -13.99 13.44
C LEU A 254 15.00 -14.87 12.21
N PRO A 255 14.88 -14.27 11.02
CA PRO A 255 14.82 -15.03 9.79
C PRO A 255 16.09 -15.86 9.58
N SER A 256 15.91 -17.10 9.15
CA SER A 256 16.97 -18.02 8.76
C SER A 256 16.40 -19.08 7.82
N ALA A 257 17.24 -19.92 7.22
CA ALA A 257 16.76 -21.07 6.45
C ALA A 257 15.85 -22.02 7.26
N LYS A 258 15.96 -22.05 8.60
CA LYS A 258 15.10 -22.85 9.49
C LYS A 258 13.88 -22.09 10.02
N ASN A 259 13.83 -20.78 9.81
CA ASN A 259 12.74 -19.91 10.23
C ASN A 259 12.45 -18.90 9.11
N PRO A 260 11.95 -19.36 7.95
CA PRO A 260 11.72 -18.50 6.79
C PRO A 260 10.53 -17.56 7.01
N TYR A 261 10.63 -16.37 6.43
CA TYR A 261 9.59 -15.36 6.43
C TYR A 261 9.19 -14.96 5.00
N LEU A 262 7.91 -14.71 4.79
CA LEU A 262 7.37 -14.03 3.62
C LEU A 262 6.70 -12.74 4.07
N PHE A 263 7.24 -11.59 3.67
CA PHE A 263 6.60 -10.29 3.87
C PHE A 263 5.80 -9.93 2.63
N ASN A 264 4.49 -9.76 2.81
CA ASN A 264 3.54 -9.66 1.72
C ASN A 264 3.27 -8.20 1.30
N GLY A 265 4.31 -7.52 0.80
CA GLY A 265 4.27 -6.14 0.32
C GLY A 265 4.18 -5.07 1.41
N ASP A 266 4.24 -3.81 0.99
CA ASP A 266 4.03 -2.61 1.79
C ASP A 266 4.99 -2.53 3.00
N PHE A 267 6.28 -2.58 2.67
CA PHE A 267 7.38 -2.46 3.63
C PHE A 267 7.64 -1.01 4.02
N VAL A 268 7.41 -0.10 3.07
CA VAL A 268 7.78 1.32 3.15
C VAL A 268 6.55 2.22 3.18
N ASP A 269 6.82 3.53 3.19
CA ASP A 269 5.85 4.62 3.31
C ASP A 269 5.14 4.66 4.66
N ARG A 270 4.52 5.81 4.96
CA ARG A 270 3.75 6.09 6.17
C ARG A 270 4.61 6.19 7.42
N GLY A 271 5.18 5.09 7.88
CA GLY A 271 6.13 5.08 8.98
C GLY A 271 7.42 5.78 8.57
N SER A 272 8.05 6.41 9.54
CA SER A 272 9.22 7.27 9.32
C SER A 272 10.57 6.53 9.48
N PHE A 273 10.52 5.20 9.45
CA PHE A 273 11.68 4.31 9.49
C PHE A 273 11.65 3.28 8.35
N SER A 274 11.17 3.72 7.17
CA SER A 274 11.03 2.87 5.99
C SER A 274 12.38 2.40 5.44
N VAL A 275 13.39 3.27 5.50
CA VAL A 275 14.77 2.95 5.07
C VAL A 275 15.35 1.82 5.92
N GLU A 276 15.15 1.86 7.24
CA GLU A 276 15.62 0.84 8.16
C GLU A 276 14.93 -0.49 7.90
N VAL A 277 13.60 -0.49 7.73
CA VAL A 277 12.82 -1.70 7.37
C VAL A 277 13.37 -2.34 6.10
N ILE A 278 13.41 -1.59 5.00
CA ILE A 278 13.76 -2.19 3.71
C ILE A 278 15.21 -2.64 3.66
N LEU A 279 16.16 -1.87 4.21
CA LEU A 279 17.57 -2.28 4.23
C LEU A 279 17.80 -3.51 5.10
N THR A 280 17.09 -3.67 6.22
CA THR A 280 17.16 -4.90 7.03
C THR A 280 16.63 -6.11 6.25
N LEU A 281 15.46 -5.99 5.61
CA LEU A 281 14.88 -7.09 4.82
C LEU A 281 15.78 -7.48 3.63
N LEU A 282 16.33 -6.51 2.91
CA LEU A 282 17.23 -6.76 1.78
C LEU A 282 18.57 -7.34 2.26
N ALA A 283 19.14 -6.87 3.37
CA ALA A 283 20.38 -7.42 3.91
C ALA A 283 20.22 -8.90 4.29
N ILE A 284 19.11 -9.26 4.92
CA ILE A 284 18.79 -10.65 5.25
C ILE A 284 18.61 -11.48 3.97
N LYS A 285 17.90 -10.96 2.96
CA LYS A 285 17.74 -11.62 1.66
C LYS A 285 19.08 -11.91 0.98
N VAL A 286 20.03 -10.98 1.05
CA VAL A 286 21.36 -11.14 0.44
C VAL A 286 22.22 -12.13 1.24
N TRP A 287 22.15 -12.08 2.57
CA TRP A 287 22.89 -13.01 3.44
C TRP A 287 22.39 -14.45 3.32
N CYS A 288 21.07 -14.65 3.38
CA CYS A 288 20.43 -15.96 3.30
C CYS A 288 19.16 -15.85 2.43
N PRO A 289 19.25 -16.13 1.12
CA PRO A 289 18.14 -15.95 0.19
C PRO A 289 16.85 -16.72 0.55
N ASP A 290 16.95 -17.82 1.27
CA ASP A 290 15.81 -18.63 1.71
C ASP A 290 15.24 -18.20 3.08
N ALA A 291 15.86 -17.22 3.76
CA ALA A 291 15.39 -16.73 5.04
C ALA A 291 14.23 -15.74 4.92
N VAL A 292 14.26 -14.89 3.88
CA VAL A 292 13.25 -13.85 3.65
C VAL A 292 12.81 -13.87 2.19
N HIS A 293 11.50 -13.81 2.01
CA HIS A 293 10.80 -13.70 0.75
C HIS A 293 9.95 -12.43 0.78
N LEU A 294 9.88 -11.73 -0.34
CA LEU A 294 9.20 -10.44 -0.46
C LEU A 294 8.30 -10.48 -1.69
N THR A 295 7.02 -10.18 -1.55
CA THR A 295 6.16 -9.78 -2.68
C THR A 295 6.18 -8.27 -2.84
N ARG A 296 5.90 -7.79 -4.04
CA ARG A 296 5.62 -6.37 -4.27
C ARG A 296 4.26 -6.01 -3.65
N GLY A 297 4.20 -4.91 -2.91
CA GLY A 297 2.96 -4.23 -2.53
C GLY A 297 2.69 -3.02 -3.41
N ASN A 298 1.56 -2.34 -3.22
CA ASN A 298 1.29 -1.11 -3.98
C ASN A 298 2.19 0.04 -3.52
N HIS A 299 2.69 0.03 -2.28
CA HIS A 299 3.65 1.01 -1.79
C HIS A 299 5.08 0.77 -2.28
N GLU A 300 5.40 -0.37 -2.90
CA GLU A 300 6.63 -0.53 -3.68
C GLU A 300 6.46 -0.01 -5.13
N SER A 301 5.91 1.20 -5.24
CA SER A 301 5.70 1.93 -6.50
C SER A 301 6.12 3.39 -6.39
N LEU A 302 6.60 3.94 -7.51
CA LEU A 302 7.12 5.30 -7.60
C LEU A 302 6.07 6.32 -7.14
N ASN A 303 4.83 6.10 -7.56
CA ASN A 303 3.72 7.01 -7.28
C ASN A 303 3.39 7.08 -5.78
N MET A 304 3.38 5.94 -5.09
CA MET A 304 3.13 5.91 -3.65
C MET A 304 4.29 6.54 -2.88
N ASN A 305 5.54 6.17 -3.22
CA ASN A 305 6.71 6.66 -2.49
C ASN A 305 6.88 8.18 -2.55
N ARG A 306 6.50 8.80 -3.67
CA ARG A 306 6.47 10.25 -3.87
C ARG A 306 5.51 10.99 -2.96
N ILE A 307 4.48 10.30 -2.49
CA ILE A 307 3.38 10.87 -1.74
C ILE A 307 3.56 10.56 -0.26
N TYR A 308 3.81 9.30 0.07
CA TYR A 308 3.64 8.76 1.42
C TYR A 308 4.93 8.63 2.23
N GLY A 309 6.05 9.09 1.68
CA GLY A 309 7.22 9.51 2.46
C GLY A 309 8.51 8.77 2.15
N PHE A 310 8.50 7.60 1.52
CA PHE A 310 9.72 6.83 1.28
C PHE A 310 10.72 7.59 0.40
N GLU A 311 10.26 8.25 -0.68
CA GLU A 311 11.14 9.09 -1.50
C GLU A 311 11.78 10.20 -0.66
N GLY A 312 10.97 10.91 0.13
CA GLY A 312 11.46 11.99 0.99
C GLY A 312 12.45 11.48 2.05
N GLU A 313 12.19 10.31 2.62
CA GLU A 313 13.04 9.69 3.63
C GLU A 313 14.40 9.30 3.04
N VAL A 314 14.41 8.65 1.87
CA VAL A 314 15.65 8.29 1.16
C VAL A 314 16.43 9.54 0.76
N ARG A 315 15.78 10.59 0.26
CA ARG A 315 16.46 11.85 -0.10
C ARG A 315 17.08 12.56 1.11
N VAL A 316 16.48 12.43 2.30
CA VAL A 316 17.04 13.00 3.53
C VAL A 316 18.20 12.17 4.07
N LYS A 317 18.08 10.84 4.05
CA LYS A 317 19.10 9.92 4.61
C LYS A 317 20.24 9.64 3.63
N TYR A 318 20.00 9.76 2.33
CA TYR A 318 20.89 9.41 1.24
C TYR A 318 20.80 10.42 0.08
N THR A 319 20.47 9.95 -1.13
CA THR A 319 20.47 10.73 -2.37
C THR A 319 19.33 10.28 -3.29
N GLU A 320 19.04 11.10 -4.29
CA GLU A 320 18.08 10.75 -5.35
C GLU A 320 18.49 9.48 -6.11
N THR A 321 19.79 9.31 -6.38
CA THR A 321 20.31 8.14 -7.07
C THR A 321 19.97 6.84 -6.33
N ILE A 322 20.07 6.85 -4.99
CA ILE A 322 19.71 5.69 -4.16
C ILE A 322 18.20 5.45 -4.17
N PHE A 323 17.37 6.49 -4.19
CA PHE A 323 15.93 6.33 -4.36
C PHE A 323 15.57 5.68 -5.70
N THR A 324 16.18 6.14 -6.80
CA THR A 324 15.99 5.52 -8.13
C THR A 324 16.41 4.05 -8.12
N LEU A 325 17.53 3.71 -7.45
CA LEU A 325 17.96 2.32 -7.30
C LEU A 325 16.95 1.47 -6.51
N PHE A 326 16.35 2.00 -5.44
CA PHE A 326 15.24 1.31 -4.74
C PHE A 326 14.04 1.11 -5.66
N SER A 327 13.63 2.14 -6.41
CA SER A 327 12.53 2.07 -7.37
C SER A 327 12.76 0.98 -8.43
N GLU A 328 13.96 0.89 -9.00
CA GLU A 328 14.37 -0.19 -9.93
C GLU A 328 14.33 -1.58 -9.28
N THR A 329 14.71 -1.66 -7.99
CA THR A 329 14.70 -2.92 -7.23
C THR A 329 13.28 -3.37 -6.91
N PHE A 330 12.39 -2.45 -6.55
CA PHE A 330 10.97 -2.72 -6.31
C PHE A 330 10.27 -3.26 -7.55
N GLN A 331 10.62 -2.77 -8.74
CA GLN A 331 10.15 -3.31 -10.02
C GLN A 331 10.64 -4.73 -10.31
N SER A 332 11.62 -5.23 -9.55
CA SER A 332 12.15 -6.59 -9.69
C SER A 332 11.48 -7.59 -8.74
N LEU A 333 10.75 -7.13 -7.71
CA LEU A 333 10.08 -7.97 -6.71
C LEU A 333 9.02 -8.88 -7.34
N PRO A 334 8.94 -10.17 -6.95
CA PRO A 334 7.83 -11.06 -7.35
C PRO A 334 6.46 -10.48 -7.00
N LEU A 335 5.44 -10.84 -7.79
CA LEU A 335 4.07 -10.35 -7.60
C LEU A 335 3.26 -11.24 -6.65
N ALA A 336 3.60 -12.53 -6.56
CA ALA A 336 2.94 -13.48 -5.68
C ALA A 336 3.86 -14.65 -5.31
N TYR A 337 3.46 -15.41 -4.30
CA TYR A 337 4.07 -16.68 -3.92
C TYR A 337 3.01 -17.77 -3.84
N ILE A 338 3.40 -19.01 -4.12
CA ILE A 338 2.62 -20.19 -3.78
C ILE A 338 3.38 -20.94 -2.71
N LEU A 339 2.81 -21.08 -1.51
CA LEU A 339 3.35 -21.94 -0.48
C LEU A 339 2.79 -23.36 -0.73
N ASP A 340 3.67 -24.31 -1.02
CA ASP A 340 3.29 -25.66 -1.41
C ASP A 340 3.59 -26.66 -0.29
N GLY A 341 2.55 -27.05 0.44
CA GLY A 341 2.64 -28.06 1.49
C GLY A 341 2.40 -29.49 1.03
N THR A 342 2.08 -29.72 -0.25
CA THR A 342 1.61 -31.02 -0.78
C THR A 342 2.63 -32.15 -0.75
N SER A 343 3.87 -31.86 -0.34
CA SER A 343 4.84 -32.90 0.05
C SER A 343 4.41 -33.68 1.31
N ALA A 344 3.52 -33.13 2.13
CA ALA A 344 2.86 -33.80 3.24
C ALA A 344 1.49 -34.39 2.81
N SER A 345 1.04 -35.44 3.48
CA SER A 345 -0.18 -36.18 3.12
C SER A 345 -1.47 -35.36 3.26
N ASP A 346 -1.49 -34.40 4.18
CA ASP A 346 -2.57 -33.43 4.43
C ASP A 346 -2.24 -32.05 3.86
N GLY A 347 -1.22 -31.98 2.99
CA GLY A 347 -0.66 -30.74 2.48
C GLY A 347 -1.61 -29.99 1.55
N ARG A 348 -1.61 -28.66 1.68
CA ARG A 348 -2.40 -27.75 0.84
C ARG A 348 -1.52 -26.68 0.21
N LYS A 349 -2.09 -25.88 -0.70
CA LYS A 349 -1.41 -24.77 -1.36
C LYS A 349 -2.04 -23.43 -1.03
N ALA A 350 -1.21 -22.49 -0.59
CA ALA A 350 -1.62 -21.11 -0.33
C ALA A 350 -1.07 -20.16 -1.39
N PHE A 351 -1.93 -19.36 -2.02
CA PHE A 351 -1.53 -18.28 -2.91
C PHE A 351 -1.46 -16.97 -2.14
N VAL A 352 -0.26 -16.40 -2.05
CA VAL A 352 0.04 -15.19 -1.30
C VAL A 352 0.25 -14.03 -2.25
N VAL A 353 -0.57 -12.99 -2.14
CA VAL A 353 -0.57 -11.79 -2.99
C VAL A 353 -0.89 -10.57 -2.14
N HIS A 354 -0.30 -9.40 -2.41
CA HIS A 354 -0.50 -8.24 -1.52
C HIS A 354 -1.96 -7.73 -1.54
N GLY A 355 -2.45 -7.33 -2.71
CA GLY A 355 -3.79 -6.82 -2.96
C GLY A 355 -4.79 -7.97 -3.03
N GLY A 356 -5.09 -8.49 -4.22
CA GLY A 356 -6.09 -9.56 -4.31
C GLY A 356 -6.29 -10.07 -5.72
N LEU A 357 -7.53 -10.47 -6.00
CA LEU A 357 -7.90 -11.15 -7.23
C LEU A 357 -8.36 -10.17 -8.32
N PHE A 358 -8.77 -10.76 -9.44
CA PHE A 358 -8.85 -10.09 -10.73
C PHE A 358 -10.27 -9.67 -11.08
N SER A 359 -10.39 -8.72 -12.02
CA SER A 359 -11.68 -8.22 -12.53
C SER A 359 -12.36 -9.14 -13.55
N LYS A 360 -11.76 -10.30 -13.83
CA LYS A 360 -12.28 -11.32 -14.75
C LYS A 360 -11.96 -12.73 -14.24
N ASP A 361 -12.82 -13.67 -14.60
CA ASP A 361 -12.55 -15.10 -14.41
C ASP A 361 -11.48 -15.62 -15.39
N GLY A 362 -10.98 -16.83 -15.13
CA GLY A 362 -10.08 -17.54 -16.04
C GLY A 362 -8.61 -17.13 -15.95
N VAL A 363 -8.24 -16.26 -15.01
CA VAL A 363 -6.83 -15.90 -14.78
C VAL A 363 -6.10 -17.07 -14.14
N THR A 364 -5.02 -17.51 -14.79
CA THR A 364 -4.19 -18.63 -14.36
C THR A 364 -2.84 -18.16 -13.79
N ILE A 365 -2.14 -19.03 -13.06
CA ILE A 365 -0.76 -18.77 -12.64
C ILE A 365 0.17 -18.51 -13.85
N ALA A 366 -0.08 -19.15 -14.99
CA ALA A 366 0.67 -18.90 -16.23
C ALA A 366 0.46 -17.46 -16.76
N ASP A 367 -0.76 -16.94 -16.70
CA ASP A 367 -1.04 -15.55 -17.09
C ASP A 367 -0.28 -14.55 -16.21
N ILE A 368 -0.19 -14.82 -14.90
CA ILE A 368 0.56 -13.99 -13.95
C ILE A 368 2.06 -14.05 -14.29
N ASN A 369 2.61 -15.24 -14.57
CA ASN A 369 4.02 -15.39 -14.93
C ASN A 369 4.37 -14.77 -16.29
N ALA A 370 3.40 -14.57 -17.19
CA ALA A 370 3.60 -13.89 -18.46
C ALA A 370 3.67 -12.35 -18.35
N LEU A 371 3.32 -11.76 -17.20
CA LEU A 371 3.36 -10.32 -17.01
C LEU A 371 4.80 -9.77 -17.04
N ASN A 372 5.00 -8.62 -17.67
CA ASN A 372 6.22 -7.84 -17.47
C ASN A 372 6.11 -7.04 -16.18
N ARG A 373 6.67 -7.54 -15.07
CA ARG A 373 6.63 -6.84 -13.77
C ARG A 373 7.58 -5.65 -13.64
N LYS A 374 8.54 -5.49 -14.57
CA LYS A 374 9.57 -4.42 -14.53
C LYS A 374 9.02 -3.08 -15.02
N CYS A 375 7.88 -2.66 -14.45
CA CYS A 375 7.18 -1.44 -14.76
C CYS A 375 6.37 -0.96 -13.54
N GLU A 376 5.75 0.22 -13.66
CA GLU A 376 4.81 0.71 -12.65
C GLU A 376 3.42 0.04 -12.80
N PRO A 377 2.75 -0.30 -11.69
CA PRO A 377 1.47 -1.02 -11.71
C PRO A 377 0.28 -0.09 -12.00
N ASP A 378 0.19 0.43 -13.23
CA ASP A 378 -0.82 1.43 -13.59
C ASP A 378 -2.22 0.83 -13.87
N SER A 379 -2.29 -0.39 -14.45
CA SER A 379 -3.56 -1.04 -14.82
C SER A 379 -3.39 -2.56 -15.09
N GLY A 380 -4.50 -3.25 -15.34
CA GLY A 380 -4.52 -4.67 -15.69
C GLY A 380 -4.24 -5.59 -14.50
N LEU A 381 -3.88 -6.85 -14.79
CA LEU A 381 -3.70 -7.89 -13.77
C LEU A 381 -2.69 -7.50 -12.69
N MET A 382 -1.55 -6.90 -13.09
CA MET A 382 -0.53 -6.46 -12.13
C MET A 382 -1.09 -5.41 -11.15
N ALA A 383 -1.87 -4.43 -11.63
CA ALA A 383 -2.48 -3.45 -10.74
C ALA A 383 -3.52 -4.10 -9.82
N GLU A 384 -4.34 -5.02 -10.34
CA GLU A 384 -5.35 -5.74 -9.53
C GLU A 384 -4.70 -6.58 -8.43
N MET A 385 -3.58 -7.26 -8.71
CA MET A 385 -2.82 -8.00 -7.70
C MET A 385 -2.33 -7.12 -6.55
N LEU A 386 -2.09 -5.83 -6.79
CA LEU A 386 -1.56 -4.91 -5.78
C LEU A 386 -2.64 -4.05 -5.12
N TRP A 387 -3.84 -3.94 -5.71
CA TRP A 387 -4.84 -2.94 -5.29
C TRP A 387 -6.26 -3.47 -5.05
N SER A 388 -6.57 -4.68 -5.50
CA SER A 388 -7.92 -5.23 -5.31
C SER A 388 -8.19 -5.58 -3.84
N ASP A 389 -9.44 -5.43 -3.42
CA ASP A 389 -9.91 -5.76 -2.07
C ASP A 389 -11.05 -6.78 -2.14
N PRO A 390 -11.18 -7.67 -1.15
CA PRO A 390 -12.38 -8.50 -1.03
C PRO A 390 -13.63 -7.67 -0.69
N GLN A 391 -14.80 -8.17 -1.06
CA GLN A 391 -16.11 -7.70 -0.62
C GLN A 391 -16.95 -8.86 -0.09
N GLU A 392 -17.96 -8.55 0.72
CA GLU A 392 -18.87 -9.55 1.31
C GLU A 392 -19.78 -10.19 0.26
N GLU A 393 -20.28 -9.38 -0.67
CA GLU A 393 -21.24 -9.81 -1.69
C GLU A 393 -20.58 -10.55 -2.84
N ASN A 394 -21.29 -11.50 -3.44
CA ASN A 394 -20.82 -12.21 -4.64
C ASN A 394 -20.61 -11.27 -5.83
N GLY A 395 -19.74 -11.69 -6.76
CA GLY A 395 -19.41 -10.99 -7.99
C GLY A 395 -18.34 -9.93 -7.79
N TRP A 396 -18.42 -8.86 -8.58
CA TRP A 396 -17.47 -7.74 -8.53
C TRP A 396 -18.16 -6.43 -8.21
N GLY A 397 -17.43 -5.54 -7.56
CA GLY A 397 -17.82 -4.17 -7.28
C GLY A 397 -16.72 -3.18 -7.67
N PRO A 398 -17.06 -1.88 -7.76
CA PRO A 398 -16.05 -0.84 -7.95
C PRO A 398 -15.11 -0.79 -6.75
N SER A 399 -13.80 -0.76 -7.01
CA SER A 399 -12.81 -0.57 -5.96
C SER A 399 -13.03 0.75 -5.23
N LYS A 400 -13.07 0.69 -3.90
CA LYS A 400 -13.11 1.90 -3.05
C LYS A 400 -11.90 2.80 -3.26
N ARG A 401 -10.77 2.21 -3.67
CA ARG A 401 -9.50 2.88 -3.93
C ARG A 401 -9.50 3.61 -5.27
N GLY A 402 -10.29 3.14 -6.25
CA GLY A 402 -10.34 3.72 -7.60
C GLY A 402 -9.31 3.13 -8.57
N ILE A 403 -8.62 2.07 -8.14
CA ILE A 403 -7.74 1.19 -8.89
C ILE A 403 -7.93 -0.24 -8.34
N GLY A 404 -7.80 -1.25 -9.19
CA GLY A 404 -8.19 -2.62 -8.88
C GLY A 404 -9.71 -2.82 -8.88
N VAL A 405 -10.17 -3.92 -8.29
CA VAL A 405 -11.59 -4.30 -8.21
C VAL A 405 -11.95 -4.74 -6.79
N ALA A 406 -13.23 -4.60 -6.41
CA ALA A 406 -13.76 -5.31 -5.25
C ALA A 406 -14.25 -6.70 -5.71
N PHE A 407 -13.86 -7.79 -5.05
CA PHE A 407 -14.21 -9.15 -5.48
C PHE A 407 -14.84 -10.00 -4.37
N GLY A 408 -15.89 -10.73 -4.71
CA GLY A 408 -16.68 -11.54 -3.79
C GLY A 408 -16.09 -12.91 -3.49
N PRO A 409 -16.69 -13.65 -2.54
CA PRO A 409 -16.22 -14.98 -2.15
C PRO A 409 -16.35 -16.02 -3.28
N ASP A 410 -17.29 -15.85 -4.20
CA ASP A 410 -17.44 -16.68 -5.40
C ASP A 410 -16.28 -16.50 -6.40
N VAL A 411 -15.73 -15.29 -6.53
CA VAL A 411 -14.53 -15.02 -7.34
C VAL A 411 -13.31 -15.74 -6.74
N THR A 412 -13.15 -15.66 -5.42
CA THR A 412 -12.11 -16.39 -4.68
C THR A 412 -12.20 -17.89 -4.92
N GLN A 413 -13.39 -18.45 -4.75
CA GLN A 413 -13.64 -19.87 -4.98
C GLN A 413 -13.24 -20.31 -6.40
N ARG A 414 -13.70 -19.60 -7.43
CA ARG A 414 -13.40 -19.94 -8.83
C ARG A 414 -11.92 -19.85 -9.17
N PHE A 415 -11.22 -18.84 -8.66
CA PHE A 415 -9.78 -18.69 -8.89
C PHE A 415 -8.98 -19.85 -8.25
N LEU A 416 -9.33 -20.20 -7.01
CA LEU A 416 -8.69 -21.29 -6.27
C LEU A 416 -8.90 -22.64 -6.97
N ASP A 417 -10.15 -22.96 -7.31
CA ASP A 417 -10.51 -24.22 -7.97
C ASP A 417 -9.84 -24.35 -9.35
N LEU A 418 -9.80 -23.26 -10.14
CA LEU A 418 -9.16 -23.23 -11.46
C LEU A 418 -7.66 -23.54 -11.39
N ASN A 419 -6.98 -23.08 -10.34
CA ASN A 419 -5.52 -23.14 -10.22
C ASN A 419 -5.04 -24.26 -9.28
N GLY A 420 -5.94 -25.08 -8.73
CA GLY A 420 -5.58 -26.15 -7.79
C GLY A 420 -4.98 -25.61 -6.49
N LEU A 421 -5.58 -24.55 -5.95
CA LEU A 421 -5.16 -23.87 -4.72
C LEU A 421 -6.25 -23.98 -3.65
N ASP A 422 -5.88 -23.83 -2.38
CA ASP A 422 -6.80 -24.00 -1.26
C ASP A 422 -7.17 -22.68 -0.58
N ILE A 423 -6.23 -21.75 -0.49
CA ILE A 423 -6.39 -20.50 0.26
C ILE A 423 -5.67 -19.33 -0.41
N VAL A 424 -6.30 -18.17 -0.39
CA VAL A 424 -5.66 -16.88 -0.72
C VAL A 424 -5.26 -16.19 0.58
N VAL A 425 -4.00 -15.78 0.68
CA VAL A 425 -3.50 -14.94 1.78
C VAL A 425 -3.11 -13.58 1.20
N ARG A 426 -3.65 -12.52 1.77
CA ARG A 426 -3.46 -11.15 1.32
C ARG A 426 -3.27 -10.15 2.45
N SER A 427 -2.90 -8.91 2.15
CA SER A 427 -2.60 -7.89 3.16
C SER A 427 -3.38 -6.58 2.93
N HIS A 428 -2.73 -5.41 2.68
CA HIS A 428 -3.28 -4.17 2.08
C HIS A 428 -4.42 -3.43 2.80
N GLU A 429 -5.13 -4.10 3.72
CA GLU A 429 -6.21 -3.58 4.53
C GLU A 429 -5.87 -3.78 6.00
N MET A 430 -5.80 -2.68 6.74
CA MET A 430 -5.71 -2.71 8.19
C MET A 430 -6.94 -3.42 8.77
N LYS A 431 -6.69 -4.32 9.72
CA LYS A 431 -7.70 -5.04 10.51
C LYS A 431 -7.45 -4.78 12.00
N ASP A 432 -8.51 -4.57 12.77
CA ASP A 432 -8.42 -4.24 14.20
C ASP A 432 -7.63 -5.31 14.98
N GLU A 433 -7.86 -6.59 14.67
CA GLU A 433 -7.19 -7.73 15.29
C GLU A 433 -5.91 -8.15 14.55
N GLY A 434 -5.47 -7.38 13.55
CA GLY A 434 -4.32 -7.68 12.69
C GLY A 434 -4.60 -8.72 11.61
N TYR A 435 -5.77 -9.37 11.60
CA TYR A 435 -6.17 -10.30 10.56
C TYR A 435 -7.70 -10.37 10.41
N GLU A 436 -8.16 -10.95 9.30
CA GLU A 436 -9.56 -11.30 9.06
C GLU A 436 -9.64 -12.54 8.18
N VAL A 437 -10.56 -13.45 8.49
CA VAL A 437 -10.87 -14.62 7.66
C VAL A 437 -12.22 -14.41 6.99
N SER A 438 -12.27 -14.59 5.68
CA SER A 438 -13.48 -14.41 4.87
C SER A 438 -13.58 -15.51 3.80
N ALA A 439 -14.57 -15.41 2.91
CA ALA A 439 -14.82 -16.39 1.85
C ALA A 439 -14.85 -17.84 2.35
N ASN A 440 -15.59 -18.09 3.45
CA ASN A 440 -15.72 -19.41 4.08
C ASN A 440 -14.37 -20.07 4.45
N GLY A 441 -13.40 -19.26 4.91
CA GLY A 441 -12.07 -19.75 5.29
C GLY A 441 -11.05 -19.78 4.15
N ARG A 442 -11.45 -19.45 2.92
CA ARG A 442 -10.57 -19.50 1.74
C ARG A 442 -9.85 -18.19 1.43
N LEU A 443 -10.13 -17.12 2.15
CA LEU A 443 -9.41 -15.85 2.04
C LEU A 443 -9.02 -15.33 3.42
N VAL A 444 -7.74 -14.99 3.58
CA VAL A 444 -7.19 -14.41 4.79
C VAL A 444 -6.57 -13.06 4.47
N THR A 445 -6.97 -12.04 5.22
CA THR A 445 -6.26 -10.76 5.28
C THR A 445 -5.33 -10.77 6.49
N ILE A 446 -4.05 -10.43 6.32
CA ILE A 446 -3.04 -10.33 7.37
C ILE A 446 -2.38 -8.94 7.34
N PHE A 447 -2.19 -8.32 8.51
CA PHE A 447 -1.66 -6.97 8.63
C PHE A 447 -0.69 -6.90 9.81
N SER A 448 0.54 -6.46 9.58
CA SER A 448 1.65 -6.56 10.54
C SER A 448 2.16 -5.21 11.08
N ALA A 449 1.41 -4.12 10.86
CA ALA A 449 1.68 -2.79 11.40
C ALA A 449 0.71 -2.48 12.56
N PRO A 450 1.05 -2.84 13.82
CA PRO A 450 0.21 -2.53 14.97
C PRO A 450 0.16 -1.02 15.23
N ASN A 451 -0.93 -0.52 15.82
CA ASN A 451 -1.19 0.90 16.05
C ASN A 451 -0.82 1.75 14.82
N TYR A 452 -1.32 1.34 13.66
CA TYR A 452 -0.88 1.86 12.37
C TYR A 452 -0.90 3.39 12.35
N CYS A 453 0.21 3.99 11.91
CA CYS A 453 0.40 5.45 11.87
C CYS A 453 0.17 6.14 13.23
N ASP A 454 0.49 5.47 14.34
CA ASP A 454 0.39 5.94 15.73
C ASP A 454 -1.02 6.39 16.16
N GLN A 455 -2.05 5.98 15.42
CA GLN A 455 -3.41 6.53 15.56
C GLN A 455 -4.51 5.48 15.56
N MET A 456 -4.31 4.36 14.84
CA MET A 456 -5.41 3.43 14.60
C MET A 456 -5.69 2.50 15.78
N GLY A 457 -4.72 2.24 16.65
CA GLY A 457 -4.88 1.38 17.83
C GLY A 457 -5.11 -0.11 17.53
N ASN A 458 -5.00 -0.54 16.28
CA ASN A 458 -5.14 -1.95 15.88
C ASN A 458 -3.98 -2.80 16.42
N LYS A 459 -4.21 -4.11 16.54
CA LYS A 459 -3.15 -5.10 16.70
C LYS A 459 -2.47 -5.36 15.35
N GLY A 460 -1.25 -5.87 15.41
CA GLY A 460 -0.58 -6.52 14.30
C GLY A 460 -0.72 -8.03 14.43
N ALA A 461 -0.61 -8.76 13.33
CA ALA A 461 -0.52 -10.21 13.36
C ALA A 461 0.42 -10.72 12.25
N PHE A 462 0.90 -11.95 12.43
CA PHE A 462 1.52 -12.75 11.38
C PHE A 462 0.95 -14.18 11.43
N ILE A 463 1.08 -14.92 10.33
CA ILE A 463 0.60 -16.31 10.22
C ILE A 463 1.79 -17.24 10.27
N ARG A 464 1.71 -18.34 11.02
CA ARG A 464 2.66 -19.45 10.91
C ARG A 464 2.00 -20.61 10.18
N PHE A 465 2.40 -20.86 8.94
CA PHE A 465 1.92 -22.00 8.17
C PHE A 465 2.82 -23.23 8.35
N LYS A 466 2.16 -24.38 8.47
CA LYS A 466 2.71 -25.72 8.32
C LYS A 466 2.29 -26.28 6.94
N PRO A 467 2.68 -27.51 6.56
CA PRO A 467 2.30 -28.07 5.26
C PRO A 467 0.79 -28.11 5.01
N ASP A 468 -0.02 -28.27 6.06
CA ASP A 468 -1.47 -28.23 5.97
C ASP A 468 -2.01 -26.87 5.52
N MET A 469 -1.24 -25.77 5.48
CA MET A 469 -1.72 -24.40 5.24
C MET A 469 -2.89 -23.97 6.15
N GLU A 470 -3.07 -24.58 7.33
CA GLU A 470 -4.00 -24.06 8.33
C GLU A 470 -3.39 -22.78 8.97
N PRO A 471 -4.08 -21.63 8.93
CA PRO A 471 -3.49 -20.39 9.40
C PRO A 471 -3.42 -20.33 10.93
N ASN A 472 -2.21 -20.41 11.49
CA ASN A 472 -1.97 -20.13 12.90
C ASN A 472 -1.62 -18.63 13.09
N PHE A 473 -2.61 -17.84 13.49
CA PHE A 473 -2.44 -16.41 13.73
C PHE A 473 -1.74 -16.13 15.06
N VAL A 474 -0.68 -15.32 15.01
CA VAL A 474 -0.01 -14.79 16.20
C VAL A 474 -0.16 -13.27 16.20
N GLN A 475 -0.90 -12.76 17.18
CA GLN A 475 -1.15 -11.34 17.34
C GLN A 475 -0.09 -10.68 18.23
N PHE A 476 0.18 -9.40 17.98
CA PHE A 476 1.08 -8.57 18.77
C PHE A 476 0.61 -7.11 18.77
N THR A 477 1.07 -6.35 19.77
CA THR A 477 0.78 -4.92 19.92
C THR A 477 2.01 -4.10 19.57
N ALA A 478 1.78 -2.81 19.31
CA ALA A 478 2.85 -1.87 18.99
C ALA A 478 3.86 -1.76 20.12
N VAL A 479 5.12 -1.53 19.75
CA VAL A 479 6.21 -1.29 20.69
C VAL A 479 6.62 0.19 20.68
N PRO A 480 7.26 0.70 21.75
CA PRO A 480 7.81 2.05 21.74
C PRO A 480 8.85 2.26 20.64
N HIS A 481 8.81 3.43 20.01
CA HIS A 481 9.78 3.89 19.01
C HIS A 481 10.19 5.35 19.30
N PRO A 482 11.29 5.85 18.71
CA PRO A 482 11.68 7.24 18.81
C PRO A 482 10.60 8.20 18.34
N HIS A 483 10.59 9.41 18.91
CA HIS A 483 9.59 10.43 18.62
C HIS A 483 9.81 11.09 17.24
N VAL A 484 9.54 10.34 16.18
CA VAL A 484 9.47 10.80 14.79
C VAL A 484 8.04 10.52 14.30
N PRO A 485 7.23 11.54 14.03
CA PRO A 485 5.83 11.33 13.67
C PRO A 485 5.72 10.58 12.34
N PRO A 486 4.64 9.82 12.11
CA PRO A 486 4.34 9.24 10.80
C PRO A 486 4.24 10.33 9.74
N MET A 487 4.53 9.97 8.49
CA MET A 487 4.46 10.85 7.33
C MET A 487 5.41 12.07 7.45
N ARG A 488 6.46 11.99 8.28
CA ARG A 488 7.45 13.07 8.48
C ARG A 488 8.05 13.56 7.17
N TYR A 489 8.27 12.64 6.25
CA TYR A 489 8.93 12.86 4.96
C TYR A 489 7.96 12.91 3.78
N ALA A 490 6.65 12.82 4.04
CA ALA A 490 5.62 12.77 3.00
C ALA A 490 5.38 14.12 2.33
N SER A 491 4.74 14.07 1.15
CA SER A 491 4.36 15.28 0.42
C SER A 491 3.26 16.06 1.13
N LYS A 492 3.52 17.34 1.39
CA LYS A 492 2.54 18.25 2.01
C LYS A 492 1.34 18.57 1.09
N LEU A 493 1.43 18.26 -0.21
CA LEU A 493 0.43 18.63 -1.21
C LEU A 493 -0.88 17.84 -1.10
N LEU A 494 -0.86 16.64 -0.52
CA LEU A 494 -2.07 15.82 -0.32
C LEU A 494 -2.74 16.04 1.03
N LEU A 495 -1.96 16.39 2.05
CA LEU A 495 -2.46 16.55 3.41
C LEU A 495 -3.25 17.87 3.62
N GLY A 496 -3.13 18.82 2.68
CA GLY A 496 -3.69 20.16 2.80
C GLY A 496 -2.98 20.97 3.89
N ALA A 497 -2.97 22.30 3.77
CA ALA A 497 -2.75 23.12 4.95
C ALA A 497 -3.88 22.81 5.94
N GLN A 498 -3.54 22.37 7.16
CA GLN A 498 -4.49 22.16 8.24
C GLN A 498 -5.28 23.42 8.55
#